data_AF-A0A1M3E691-F1
#
_entry.id   AF-A0A1M3E691-F1
#
_cell.length_a   1.000
_cell.length_b   1.000
_cell.length_c   1.000
_cell.angle_alpha   90.00
_cell.angle_beta   90.00
_cell.angle_gamma   90.00
#
_symmetry.space_group_name_H-M   'P 1'
#
loop_
_entity.id
_entity.type
_entity.pdbx_description
1 polymer ?
#
loop_
_entity_poly.entity_id
_entity_poly.type
_entity_poly.pdbx_seq_one_letter_code
_entity_poly.pdbx_strand_id
1 'polypeptide(L)'
;MGLVMGLWGTAIGLAGHRDRVTGKRTSFFRYYDDSLTTDDAKYPTYVSGLSISLLGLTGTHNKGLFLNGLAAEAREMKGVQFSGMLNMTDQMDGVSAALLANVAIKANGLQIGLINNCHSGNVVQIGLFNRIGKRVVPFVNLRFKRDKKNS
;
A
#
# COMPACT_ATOMS: atom_id res chain seq x y z
N MET A 1 17.70 -9.47 10.13
CA MET A 1 17.58 -8.20 9.39
C MET A 1 18.21 -8.44 8.04
N GLY A 2 17.50 -8.15 6.94
CA GLY A 2 18.01 -8.37 5.59
C GLY A 2 17.26 -7.50 4.60
N LEU A 3 18.00 -6.95 3.64
CA LEU A 3 17.60 -5.98 2.64
C LEU A 3 17.38 -6.71 1.31
N VAL A 4 16.32 -6.39 0.54
CA VAL A 4 16.03 -7.05 -0.75
C VAL A 4 15.75 -6.03 -1.84
N MET A 5 16.05 -6.39 -3.09
CA MET A 5 15.85 -5.62 -4.30
C MET A 5 15.23 -6.54 -5.36
N GLY A 6 14.29 -6.06 -6.18
CA GLY A 6 13.64 -6.88 -7.21
C GLY A 6 12.89 -6.06 -8.28
N LEU A 7 12.92 -6.54 -9.53
CA LEU A 7 12.20 -5.97 -10.68
C LEU A 7 10.77 -6.54 -10.79
N TRP A 8 9.78 -5.66 -11.00
CA TRP A 8 8.38 -5.86 -11.43
C TRP A 8 7.69 -7.14 -10.96
N GLY A 9 6.71 -7.02 -10.05
CA GLY A 9 5.88 -8.14 -9.61
C GLY A 9 6.61 -9.19 -8.73
N THR A 10 7.94 -9.21 -8.73
CA THR A 10 8.74 -10.08 -7.86
C THR A 10 8.95 -9.44 -6.49
N ALA A 11 7.95 -9.58 -5.63
CA ALA A 11 8.13 -9.37 -4.19
C ALA A 11 8.93 -10.53 -3.60
N ILE A 12 10.25 -10.56 -3.79
CA ILE A 12 11.12 -11.51 -3.08
C ILE A 12 11.28 -10.96 -1.64
N GLY A 13 10.28 -11.20 -0.78
CA GLY A 13 10.17 -10.48 0.49
C GLY A 13 10.89 -11.17 1.65
N LEU A 14 11.86 -10.50 2.32
CA LEU A 14 12.55 -10.92 3.56
C LEU A 14 11.73 -10.69 4.88
N ALA A 15 10.51 -11.20 5.03
CA ALA A 15 10.01 -11.67 6.34
C ALA A 15 9.07 -12.89 6.24
N GLY A 16 9.34 -13.96 6.98
CA GLY A 16 8.55 -15.19 6.99
C GLY A 16 7.27 -14.98 7.80
N HIS A 17 6.11 -15.16 7.19
CA HIS A 17 4.84 -15.17 7.89
C HIS A 17 4.38 -16.62 8.08
N ARG A 18 3.97 -16.95 9.31
CA ARG A 18 3.36 -18.25 9.64
C ARG A 18 1.92 -18.18 9.14
N ASP A 19 1.61 -18.98 8.13
CA ASP A 19 0.26 -19.13 7.60
C ASP A 19 -0.68 -19.61 8.73
N ARG A 20 -1.72 -18.83 9.04
CA ARG A 20 -2.68 -19.15 10.13
C ARG A 20 -3.61 -20.31 9.78
N VAL A 21 -3.70 -20.70 8.50
CA VAL A 21 -4.55 -21.80 8.04
C VAL A 21 -3.76 -23.12 8.01
N THR A 22 -2.47 -23.08 7.67
CA THR A 22 -1.65 -24.30 7.46
C THR A 22 -0.52 -24.50 8.49
N GLY A 23 -0.22 -23.51 9.33
CA GLY A 23 0.79 -23.60 10.39
C GLY A 23 2.25 -23.64 9.91
N LYS A 24 2.48 -23.66 8.59
CA LYS A 24 3.83 -23.76 8.01
C LYS A 24 4.49 -22.38 7.87
N ARG A 25 5.82 -22.37 8.07
CA ARG A 25 6.69 -21.20 7.84
C ARG A 25 6.97 -21.10 6.35
N THR A 26 6.48 -20.06 5.68
CA THR A 26 6.80 -19.83 4.27
C THR A 26 8.05 -18.97 4.16
N SER A 27 8.99 -19.40 3.32
CA SER A 27 10.32 -18.79 3.14
C SER A 27 10.49 -18.25 1.71
N PHE A 28 10.73 -16.95 1.63
CA PHE A 28 11.64 -16.17 0.78
C PHE A 28 11.78 -16.29 -0.74
N PHE A 29 11.48 -17.41 -1.40
CA PHE A 29 11.54 -17.47 -2.87
C PHE A 29 10.31 -18.20 -3.40
N ARG A 30 9.28 -17.42 -3.73
CA ARG A 30 8.22 -17.89 -4.64
C ARG A 30 8.32 -17.06 -5.91
N TYR A 31 8.92 -17.68 -6.94
CA TYR A 31 8.89 -17.26 -8.32
C TYR A 31 7.42 -17.32 -8.79
N TYR A 32 6.86 -16.20 -9.25
CA TYR A 32 5.57 -16.16 -9.93
C TYR A 32 5.86 -15.89 -11.40
N ASP A 33 5.47 -16.85 -12.24
CA ASP A 33 5.60 -16.81 -13.70
C ASP A 33 4.58 -15.80 -14.26
N ASP A 34 5.07 -14.80 -15.01
CA ASP A 34 4.28 -13.78 -15.71
C ASP A 34 3.72 -14.35 -17.02
N SER A 35 2.99 -15.45 -16.92
CA SER A 35 2.39 -16.13 -18.08
C SER A 35 0.99 -16.68 -17.79
N LEU A 36 0.18 -15.96 -17.00
CA LEU A 36 -1.24 -16.29 -16.85
C LEU A 36 -2.10 -15.04 -16.96
N THR A 37 -2.61 -14.89 -18.19
CA THR A 37 -3.91 -14.33 -18.57
C THR A 37 -4.82 -13.89 -17.43
N THR A 38 -5.28 -12.64 -17.56
CA THR A 38 -6.56 -12.07 -17.12
C THR A 38 -7.66 -13.08 -16.76
N ASP A 39 -7.59 -13.67 -15.58
CA ASP A 39 -8.71 -14.14 -14.73
C ASP A 39 -8.12 -14.98 -13.57
N ASP A 40 -8.54 -14.71 -12.33
CA ASP A 40 -8.33 -15.58 -11.16
C ASP A 40 -6.93 -15.71 -10.49
N ALA A 41 -6.21 -14.60 -10.26
CA ALA A 41 -5.19 -14.57 -9.19
C ALA A 41 -5.83 -14.53 -7.78
N LYS A 42 -6.47 -15.64 -7.37
CA LYS A 42 -7.19 -15.84 -6.11
C LYS A 42 -6.25 -16.27 -4.96
N TYR A 43 -5.14 -15.58 -4.74
CA TYR A 43 -4.33 -15.73 -3.52
C TYR A 43 -3.77 -14.37 -3.07
N PRO A 44 -4.24 -13.81 -1.94
CA PRO A 44 -3.70 -12.55 -1.43
C PRO A 44 -2.28 -12.76 -0.89
N THR A 45 -1.29 -12.10 -1.49
CA THR A 45 0.09 -12.10 -0.99
C THR A 45 0.16 -11.25 0.27
N TYR A 46 0.48 -11.86 1.42
CA TYR A 46 0.64 -11.16 2.70
C TYR A 46 2.11 -10.85 2.96
N VAL A 47 2.44 -9.57 3.14
CA VAL A 47 3.78 -9.12 3.50
C VAL A 47 3.71 -8.43 4.85
N SER A 48 4.39 -9.01 5.85
CA SER A 48 4.42 -8.48 7.22
C SER A 48 5.86 -8.21 7.66
N GLY A 49 6.20 -6.95 7.95
CA GLY A 49 7.54 -6.53 8.35
C GLY A 49 8.11 -5.44 7.45
N LEU A 50 9.34 -5.64 6.97
CA LEU A 50 10.01 -4.74 6.03
C LEU A 50 9.96 -5.34 4.62
N SER A 51 9.56 -4.55 3.64
CA SER A 51 9.60 -4.90 2.22
C SER A 51 10.32 -3.81 1.44
N ILE A 52 11.23 -4.22 0.55
CA ILE A 52 11.95 -3.33 -0.34
C ILE A 52 11.84 -3.92 -1.75
N SER A 53 11.37 -3.12 -2.70
CA SER A 53 11.22 -3.49 -4.11
C SER A 53 11.77 -2.39 -5.00
N LEU A 54 12.48 -2.72 -6.08
CA LEU A 54 13.03 -1.72 -6.98
C LEU A 54 11.94 -1.10 -7.85
N LEU A 55 10.96 -1.90 -8.27
CA LEU A 55 9.90 -1.41 -9.15
C LEU A 55 8.59 -1.32 -8.40
N GLY A 56 8.14 -2.39 -7.76
CA GLY A 56 6.88 -2.34 -7.04
C GLY A 56 6.34 -3.64 -6.49
N LEU A 57 5.15 -3.51 -5.88
CA LEU A 57 4.30 -4.60 -5.41
C LEU A 57 2.94 -4.48 -6.08
N THR A 58 2.25 -5.60 -6.36
CA THR A 58 0.86 -5.59 -6.84
C THR A 58 0.02 -6.65 -6.11
N GLY A 59 -1.25 -6.35 -5.84
CA GLY A 59 -2.20 -7.31 -5.24
C GLY A 59 -1.86 -7.77 -3.82
N THR A 60 -1.16 -6.96 -3.03
CA THR A 60 -0.62 -7.36 -1.71
C THR A 60 -1.46 -6.90 -0.51
N HIS A 61 -1.35 -7.61 0.62
CA HIS A 61 -1.77 -7.18 1.95
C HIS A 61 -0.51 -6.88 2.77
N ASN A 62 -0.30 -5.61 3.05
CA ASN A 62 0.95 -5.07 3.55
C ASN A 62 0.78 -4.63 5.00
N LYS A 63 1.59 -5.17 5.92
CA LYS A 63 1.68 -4.72 7.31
C LYS A 63 3.11 -4.42 7.73
N GLY A 64 3.46 -3.18 8.03
CA GLY A 64 4.83 -2.76 8.39
C GLY A 64 5.37 -1.63 7.51
N LEU A 65 6.64 -1.72 7.10
CA LEU A 65 7.35 -0.71 6.32
C LEU A 65 7.63 -1.22 4.90
N PHE A 66 7.23 -0.46 3.89
CA PHE A 66 7.33 -0.83 2.48
C PHE A 66 8.04 0.29 1.71
N LEU A 67 9.14 -0.03 1.04
CA LEU A 67 9.88 0.90 0.20
C LEU A 67 9.90 0.37 -1.23
N ASN A 68 9.28 1.08 -2.15
CA ASN A 68 9.20 0.70 -3.56
C ASN A 68 9.88 1.77 -4.42
N GLY A 69 10.63 1.37 -5.44
CA GLY A 69 11.32 2.35 -6.28
C GLY A 69 10.43 3.02 -7.33
N LEU A 70 9.40 2.36 -7.89
CA LEU A 70 8.46 3.00 -8.84
C LEU A 70 7.04 3.09 -8.30
N ALA A 71 6.32 1.99 -8.20
CA ALA A 71 4.90 1.98 -7.87
C ALA A 71 4.55 0.90 -6.86
N ALA A 72 3.44 1.04 -6.15
CA ALA A 72 2.92 -0.02 -5.31
C ALA A 72 1.40 -0.08 -5.39
N GLU A 73 0.87 -1.29 -5.47
CA GLU A 73 -0.54 -1.60 -5.44
C GLU A 73 -0.81 -2.62 -4.33
N ALA A 74 -1.66 -2.23 -3.38
CA ALA A 74 -2.03 -3.03 -2.23
C ALA A 74 -3.55 -3.01 -2.02
N ARG A 75 -4.15 -4.15 -1.68
CA ARG A 75 -5.56 -4.16 -1.25
C ARG A 75 -5.70 -3.60 0.15
N GLU A 76 -4.78 -3.96 1.02
CA GLU A 76 -4.74 -3.47 2.40
C GLU A 76 -3.31 -3.08 2.74
N MET A 77 -3.11 -1.86 3.24
CA MET A 77 -1.81 -1.39 3.71
C MET A 77 -1.97 -0.85 5.13
N LYS A 78 -1.22 -1.43 6.06
CA LYS A 78 -1.16 -1.08 7.48
C LYS A 78 0.27 -0.73 7.87
N GLY A 79 0.57 0.54 8.06
CA GLY A 79 1.91 1.00 8.45
C GLY A 79 2.41 2.13 7.57
N VAL A 80 3.60 1.99 7.00
CA VAL A 80 4.25 3.03 6.21
C VAL A 80 4.63 2.47 4.84
N GLN A 81 4.18 3.13 3.78
CA GLN A 81 4.55 2.81 2.41
C GLN A 81 5.15 4.03 1.72
N PHE A 82 6.31 3.84 1.11
CA PHE A 82 6.95 4.82 0.24
C PHE A 82 7.10 4.22 -1.15
N SER A 83 6.75 4.98 -2.19
CA SER A 83 7.03 4.61 -3.58
C SER A 83 7.62 5.79 -4.35
N GLY A 84 8.56 5.54 -5.26
CA GLY A 84 9.18 6.63 -6.01
C GLY A 84 8.21 7.39 -6.92
N MET A 85 7.14 6.78 -7.42
CA MET A 85 6.17 7.44 -8.30
C MET A 85 4.74 7.35 -7.77
N LEU A 86 4.19 6.14 -7.61
CA LEU A 86 2.75 5.94 -7.40
C LEU A 86 2.46 4.97 -6.25
N ASN A 87 1.45 5.29 -5.43
CA ASN A 87 0.84 4.34 -4.51
C ASN A 87 -0.64 4.18 -4.84
N MET A 88 -1.11 2.95 -4.99
CA MET A 88 -2.51 2.59 -5.14
C MET A 88 -2.90 1.66 -4.00
N THR A 89 -3.92 2.02 -3.23
CA THR A 89 -4.32 1.20 -2.09
C THR A 89 -5.83 1.21 -1.87
N ASP A 90 -6.49 0.07 -1.82
CA ASP A 90 -7.93 0.06 -1.55
C ASP A 90 -8.22 0.50 -0.11
N GLN A 91 -7.51 -0.07 0.87
CA GLN A 91 -7.60 0.30 2.28
C GLN A 91 -6.23 0.66 2.85
N MET A 92 -6.06 1.94 3.15
CA MET A 92 -4.83 2.52 3.69
C MET A 92 -5.03 2.89 5.16
N ASP A 93 -4.26 2.31 6.06
CA ASP A 93 -4.20 2.63 7.49
C ASP A 93 -2.75 2.95 7.89
N GLY A 94 -2.41 4.24 7.95
CA GLY A 94 -1.06 4.70 8.30
C GLY A 94 -0.55 5.80 7.38
N VAL A 95 0.66 5.66 6.85
CA VAL A 95 1.33 6.69 6.05
C VAL A 95 1.64 6.16 4.65
N SER A 96 1.13 6.83 3.62
CA SER A 96 1.49 6.61 2.22
C SER A 96 2.24 7.83 1.69
N ALA A 97 3.43 7.62 1.16
CA ALA A 97 4.24 8.66 0.55
C ALA A 97 4.65 8.25 -0.88
N ALA A 98 4.40 9.12 -1.85
CA ALA A 98 4.80 8.93 -3.23
C ALA A 98 5.20 10.26 -3.86
N LEU A 99 6.18 10.28 -4.77
CA LEU A 99 6.57 11.57 -5.38
C LEU A 99 5.46 12.12 -6.28
N LEU A 100 4.82 11.28 -7.11
CA LEU A 100 3.80 11.74 -8.05
C LEU A 100 2.40 11.67 -7.47
N ALA A 101 1.92 10.46 -7.15
CA ALA A 101 0.54 10.32 -6.70
C ALA A 101 0.28 9.20 -5.70
N ASN A 102 -0.65 9.46 -4.78
CA ASN A 102 -1.26 8.46 -3.89
C ASN A 102 -2.75 8.36 -4.21
N VAL A 103 -3.24 7.16 -4.48
CA VAL A 103 -4.65 6.87 -4.76
C VAL A 103 -5.14 5.85 -3.75
N ALA A 104 -6.23 6.17 -3.05
CA ALA A 104 -6.88 5.23 -2.16
C ALA A 104 -8.41 5.26 -2.22
N ILE A 105 -9.05 4.11 -2.00
CA ILE A 105 -10.51 4.07 -1.86
C ILE A 105 -10.89 4.48 -0.44
N LYS A 106 -10.30 3.82 0.55
CA LYS A 106 -10.43 4.18 1.96
C LYS A 106 -9.06 4.51 2.54
N ALA A 107 -8.92 5.67 3.16
CA ALA A 107 -7.67 6.05 3.80
C ALA A 107 -7.90 6.59 5.21
N ASN A 108 -7.16 6.06 6.17
CA ASN A 108 -7.04 6.55 7.53
C ASN A 108 -5.57 6.81 7.84
N GLY A 109 -5.20 8.07 8.05
CA GLY A 109 -3.82 8.47 8.33
C GLY A 109 -3.32 9.59 7.43
N LEU A 110 -2.14 9.45 6.83
CA LEU A 110 -1.44 10.51 6.12
C LEU A 110 -1.05 10.09 4.70
N GLN A 111 -1.33 10.93 3.72
CA GLN A 111 -0.86 10.79 2.33
C GLN A 111 0.02 11.98 1.97
N ILE A 112 1.21 11.71 1.42
CA ILE A 112 2.18 12.73 1.01
C ILE A 112 2.57 12.48 -0.44
N GLY A 113 2.35 13.46 -1.31
CA GLY A 113 2.73 13.40 -2.72
C GLY A 113 2.20 14.57 -3.51
N LEU A 114 2.64 14.76 -4.75
CA LEU A 114 2.15 15.89 -5.57
C LEU A 114 0.64 15.82 -5.77
N ILE A 115 0.09 14.63 -6.00
CA ILE A 115 -1.34 14.38 -6.20
C ILE A 115 -1.82 13.33 -5.20
N ASN A 116 -2.77 13.67 -4.34
CA ASN A 116 -3.39 12.73 -3.43
C ASN A 116 -4.87 12.59 -3.76
N ASN A 117 -5.37 11.37 -3.87
CA ASN A 117 -6.77 11.07 -4.13
C ASN A 117 -7.25 9.99 -3.17
N CYS A 118 -8.31 10.29 -2.43
CA CYS A 118 -8.95 9.37 -1.52
C CYS A 118 -10.46 9.42 -1.73
N HIS A 119 -11.17 8.30 -1.81
CA HIS A 119 -12.64 8.35 -1.91
C HIS A 119 -13.30 8.68 -0.56
N SER A 120 -12.88 8.03 0.53
CA SER A 120 -13.44 8.28 1.87
C SER A 120 -12.51 7.88 3.01
N GLY A 121 -12.65 8.45 4.20
CA GLY A 121 -11.89 8.03 5.38
C GLY A 121 -11.37 9.21 6.20
N ASN A 122 -10.53 8.88 7.19
CA ASN A 122 -9.92 9.82 8.13
C ASN A 122 -8.49 10.15 7.73
N VAL A 123 -8.31 10.96 6.69
CA VAL A 123 -7.00 11.18 6.06
C VAL A 123 -6.59 12.65 6.07
N VAL A 124 -5.29 12.85 6.28
CA VAL A 124 -4.56 14.08 6.03
C VAL A 124 -3.80 13.88 4.72
N GLN A 125 -3.98 14.77 3.76
CA GLN A 125 -3.26 14.73 2.49
C GLN A 125 -2.41 15.99 2.38
N ILE A 126 -1.15 15.84 2.02
CA ILE A 126 -0.20 16.93 1.81
C ILE A 126 0.35 16.80 0.38
N GLY A 127 0.12 17.84 -0.42
CA GLY A 127 0.38 17.78 -1.86
C GLY A 127 -0.13 18.99 -2.63
N LEU A 128 0.27 19.15 -3.89
CA LEU A 128 -0.24 20.22 -4.75
C LEU A 128 -1.74 20.05 -5.03
N PHE A 129 -2.19 18.81 -5.24
CA PHE A 129 -3.58 18.50 -5.53
C PHE A 129 -4.10 17.40 -4.60
N ASN A 130 -4.96 17.77 -3.65
CA ASN A 130 -5.51 16.82 -2.67
C ASN A 130 -7.02 16.67 -2.85
N ARG A 131 -7.46 15.49 -3.28
CA ARG A 131 -8.87 15.13 -3.47
C ARG A 131 -9.30 14.14 -2.38
N ILE A 132 -10.36 14.50 -1.65
CA ILE A 132 -11.09 13.60 -0.76
C ILE A 132 -12.56 13.54 -1.20
N GLY A 133 -12.92 12.49 -1.93
CA GLY A 133 -14.23 12.31 -2.56
C GLY A 133 -14.53 13.45 -3.54
N LYS A 134 -15.53 14.28 -3.22
CA LYS A 134 -15.90 15.46 -4.01
C LYS A 134 -15.10 16.72 -3.68
N ARG A 135 -14.39 16.75 -2.53
CA ARG A 135 -13.59 17.91 -2.10
C ARG A 135 -12.22 17.87 -2.75
N VAL A 136 -11.79 18.96 -3.37
CA VAL A 136 -10.41 19.14 -3.87
C VAL A 136 -9.85 20.40 -3.23
N VAL A 137 -8.69 20.31 -2.60
CA VAL A 137 -7.98 21.46 -2.03
C VAL A 137 -6.48 21.34 -2.30
N PRO A 138 -5.79 22.45 -2.56
CA PRO A 138 -4.34 22.44 -2.71
C PRO A 138 -3.62 22.43 -1.35
N PHE A 139 -2.34 22.07 -1.37
CA PHE A 139 -1.38 22.05 -0.25
C PHE A 139 -1.69 21.07 0.88
N VAL A 140 -2.82 21.22 1.56
CA VAL A 140 -3.21 20.39 2.71
C VAL A 140 -4.72 20.14 2.71
N ASN A 141 -5.15 18.88 2.80
CA ASN A 141 -6.55 18.47 2.97
C ASN A 141 -6.69 17.59 4.21
N LEU A 142 -7.62 17.90 5.09
CA LEU A 142 -7.93 17.07 6.26
C LEU A 142 -9.41 16.69 6.24
N ARG A 143 -9.69 15.41 6.53
CA ARG A 143 -11.03 14.93 6.80
C ARG A 143 -11.00 13.96 7.97
N PHE A 144 -11.83 14.22 8.97
CA PHE A 144 -12.10 13.30 10.08
C PHE A 144 -13.61 13.04 10.15
N LYS A 145 -14.01 11.78 10.03
CA LYS A 145 -15.31 11.31 10.46
C LYS A 145 -15.29 11.25 11.99
N ARG A 146 -16.21 11.97 12.61
CA ARG A 146 -16.48 11.89 14.04
C ARG A 146 -17.24 10.59 14.27
N ASP A 147 -16.70 9.67 15.05
CA ASP A 147 -17.48 8.51 15.51
C ASP A 147 -18.66 9.04 16.33
N LYS A 148 -19.87 8.66 15.93
CA LYS A 148 -21.04 8.85 16.79
C LYS A 148 -20.85 7.89 17.98
N LYS A 149 -20.39 8.42 19.12
CA LYS A 149 -20.61 7.75 20.41
C LYS A 149 -22.12 7.65 20.59
N ASN A 150 -22.66 6.44 20.47
CA ASN A 150 -23.98 6.14 21.00
C ASN A 150 -23.85 6.29 22.52
N SER A 151 -24.45 7.37 23.04
CA SER A 151 -24.67 7.57 24.47
C SER A 151 -25.94 6.86 24.90
#